data_AF-A0A946DR85-F1
#
_entry.id   AF-A0A946DR85-F1
#
_cell.length_a   1.000
_cell.length_b   1.000
_cell.length_c   1.000
_cell.angle_alpha   90.00
_cell.angle_beta   90.00
_cell.angle_gamma   90.00
#
_symmetry.space_group_name_H-M   'P 1'
#
loop_
_entity.id
_entity.type
_entity.pdbx_description
1 polymer ?
#
loop_
_entity_poly.entity_id
_entity_poly.type
_entity_poly.pdbx_seq_one_letter_code
_entity_poly.pdbx_strand_id
1 'polypeptide(L)'
;MKNRRIQSTEPNNRRGLSLIEVVVSTLLVGLVLVTSMKTVGGVIRTWQVSEEQHDGMALAVELMTEVLQARYIEEGGSDKFLELETGESATDRSAWDDTDDYDDWSASPPKSKDNTSLTDYTGWTRAINVQKVHSNDPTSALNDNADDQGLRKITITVTAPDSTQTVLVGLRARDGVMEQAPSVDSTFVMHVGSDLQVGTGTDAVRSGANITNHAKDQ
;
A
#
# COMPACT_ATOMS: atom_id res chain seq x y z
N MET A 1 88.62 -29.21 -4.28
CA MET A 1 88.18 -28.21 -5.28
C MET A 1 86.71 -27.91 -5.03
N LYS A 2 86.37 -26.71 -4.54
CA LYS A 2 85.01 -26.35 -4.11
C LYS A 2 84.57 -25.12 -4.92
N ASN A 3 83.77 -25.35 -5.97
CA ASN A 3 83.29 -24.30 -6.86
C ASN A 3 82.24 -23.44 -6.14
N ARG A 4 82.61 -22.19 -5.85
CA ARG A 4 81.73 -21.18 -5.26
C ARG A 4 80.94 -20.51 -6.39
N ARG A 5 79.67 -20.88 -6.53
CA ARG A 5 78.74 -20.29 -7.50
C ARG A 5 78.34 -18.91 -6.99
N ILE A 6 78.75 -17.85 -7.70
CA ILE A 6 78.39 -16.47 -7.39
C ILE A 6 76.94 -16.26 -7.85
N GLN A 7 76.01 -16.08 -6.93
CA GLN A 7 74.64 -15.65 -7.23
C GLN A 7 74.67 -14.15 -7.54
N SER A 8 74.44 -13.79 -8.80
CA SER A 8 74.24 -12.41 -9.24
C SER A 8 72.90 -11.91 -8.72
N THR A 9 72.91 -11.01 -7.75
CA THR A 9 71.75 -10.21 -7.36
C THR A 9 71.41 -9.29 -8.53
N GLU A 10 70.35 -9.60 -9.27
CA GLU A 10 69.88 -8.69 -10.31
C GLU A 10 69.41 -7.37 -9.67
N PRO A 11 69.83 -6.22 -10.23
CA PRO A 11 69.41 -4.92 -9.72
C PRO A 11 67.91 -4.77 -9.92
N ASN A 12 67.19 -4.74 -8.79
CA ASN A 12 65.75 -4.53 -8.75
C ASN A 12 65.44 -3.10 -9.21
N ASN A 13 65.17 -2.94 -10.51
CA ASN A 13 65.02 -1.66 -11.16
C ASN A 13 63.66 -1.05 -10.73
N ARG A 14 63.69 -0.20 -9.71
CA ARG A 14 62.50 0.49 -9.19
C ARG A 14 62.00 1.46 -10.26
N ARG A 15 60.99 1.04 -11.02
CA ARG A 15 60.27 1.90 -11.95
C ARG A 15 59.39 2.85 -11.13
N GLY A 16 59.74 4.13 -11.12
CA GLY A 16 58.87 5.17 -10.56
C GLY A 16 57.65 5.40 -11.46
N LEU A 17 56.51 5.72 -10.87
CA LEU A 17 55.33 6.17 -11.61
C LEU A 17 55.65 7.50 -12.30
N SER A 18 55.25 7.62 -13.57
CA SER A 18 55.43 8.88 -14.29
C SER A 18 54.43 9.94 -13.80
N LEU A 19 54.79 11.22 -13.84
CA LEU A 19 53.90 12.31 -13.43
C LEU A 19 52.60 12.31 -14.25
N ILE A 20 52.69 11.95 -15.53
CA ILE A 20 51.53 11.80 -16.41
C ILE A 20 50.62 10.64 -15.96
N GLU A 21 51.17 9.52 -15.52
CA GLU A 21 50.41 8.37 -15.03
C GLU A 21 49.68 8.69 -13.72
N VAL A 22 50.30 9.45 -12.81
CA VAL A 22 49.65 9.93 -11.58
C VAL A 22 48.50 10.87 -11.93
N VAL A 23 48.70 11.83 -12.82
CA VAL A 23 47.64 12.76 -13.24
C VAL A 23 46.47 12.01 -13.87
N VAL A 24 46.72 11.10 -14.82
CA VAL A 24 45.67 10.30 -15.45
C VAL A 24 44.93 9.44 -14.43
N SER A 25 45.66 8.80 -13.50
CA SER A 25 45.05 7.99 -12.44
C SER A 25 44.15 8.82 -11.53
N THR A 26 44.58 10.01 -11.11
CA THR A 26 43.75 10.89 -10.28
C THR A 26 42.49 11.37 -10.99
N LEU A 27 42.56 11.63 -12.30
CA LEU A 27 41.39 11.98 -13.10
C LEU A 27 40.41 10.81 -13.20
N LEU A 28 40.91 9.60 -13.45
CA LEU A 28 40.07 8.39 -13.52
C LEU A 28 39.40 8.08 -12.19
N VAL A 29 40.14 8.15 -11.07
CA VAL A 29 39.58 7.93 -9.73
C VAL A 29 38.52 8.99 -9.42
N GLY A 30 38.78 10.26 -9.77
CA GLY A 30 37.79 11.33 -9.61
C GLY A 30 36.50 11.05 -10.38
N LEU A 31 36.61 10.61 -11.64
CA LEU A 31 35.45 10.27 -12.46
C LEU A 31 34.65 9.10 -11.87
N VAL A 32 35.33 8.02 -11.47
CA VAL A 32 34.70 6.83 -10.88
C VAL A 32 34.03 7.16 -9.54
N LEU A 33 34.62 8.04 -8.73
CA LEU A 33 34.03 8.48 -7.47
C LEU A 33 32.72 9.24 -7.70
N VAL A 34 32.70 10.16 -8.67
CA VAL A 34 31.50 10.94 -9.01
C VAL A 34 30.38 10.06 -9.55
N THR A 35 30.69 9.09 -10.42
CA THR A 35 29.67 8.15 -10.93
C THR A 35 29.13 7.28 -9.82
N SER A 36 30.00 6.75 -8.95
CA SER A 36 29.60 5.91 -7.82
C SER A 36 28.66 6.63 -6.86
N MET A 37 28.97 7.89 -6.51
CA MET A 37 28.13 8.68 -5.61
C MET A 37 26.73 8.97 -6.21
N LYS A 38 26.67 9.22 -7.52
CA LYS A 38 25.38 9.38 -8.22
C LYS A 38 24.57 8.09 -8.21
N THR A 39 25.20 6.94 -8.43
CA THR A 39 24.54 5.64 -8.37
C THR A 39 23.98 5.35 -6.98
N VAL A 40 24.76 5.59 -5.92
CA VAL A 40 24.30 5.41 -4.52
C VAL A 40 23.12 6.33 -4.21
N GLY A 41 23.19 7.61 -4.59
CA GLY A 41 22.07 8.54 -4.41
C GLY A 41 20.80 8.12 -5.16
N GLY A 42 20.96 7.55 -6.36
CA GLY A 42 19.85 6.96 -7.12
C GLY A 42 19.20 5.78 -6.39
N VAL A 43 20.00 4.86 -5.85
CA VAL A 43 19.50 3.69 -5.10
C VAL A 43 18.71 4.12 -3.87
N ILE A 44 19.24 5.04 -3.05
CA ILE A 44 18.56 5.52 -1.85
C ILE A 44 17.20 6.14 -2.20
N ARG A 45 17.14 6.97 -3.25
CA ARG A 45 15.89 7.56 -3.72
C ARG A 45 14.88 6.51 -4.19
N THR A 46 15.34 5.49 -4.91
CA THR A 46 14.47 4.39 -5.34
C THR A 46 13.90 3.63 -4.14
N TRP A 47 14.68 3.44 -3.08
CA TRP A 47 14.19 2.77 -1.86
C TRP A 47 13.10 3.58 -1.17
N GLN A 48 13.29 4.89 -1.00
CA GLN A 48 12.28 5.77 -0.41
C GLN A 48 10.96 5.76 -1.19
N VAL A 49 11.03 5.89 -2.52
CA VAL A 49 9.83 5.83 -3.37
C VAL A 49 9.16 4.45 -3.30
N SER A 50 9.94 3.38 -3.20
CA SER A 50 9.40 2.03 -3.08
C SER A 50 8.69 1.82 -1.73
N GLU A 51 9.25 2.32 -0.64
CA GLU A 51 8.66 2.28 0.70
C GLU A 51 7.31 3.01 0.71
N GLU A 52 7.28 4.26 0.20
CA GLU A 52 6.05 5.04 0.09
C GLU A 52 4.98 4.35 -0.80
N GLN A 53 5.38 3.73 -1.91
CA GLN A 53 4.43 2.98 -2.75
C GLN A 53 3.87 1.75 -2.04
N HIS A 54 4.70 1.04 -1.26
CA HIS A 54 4.24 -0.12 -0.49
C HIS A 54 3.29 0.29 0.64
N ASP A 55 3.62 1.36 1.37
CA ASP A 55 2.79 1.90 2.44
C ASP A 55 1.45 2.43 1.92
N GLY A 56 1.49 3.20 0.83
CA GLY A 56 0.28 3.73 0.19
C GLY A 56 -0.67 2.62 -0.26
N MET A 57 -0.12 1.55 -0.85
CA MET A 57 -0.91 0.39 -1.27
C MET A 57 -1.43 -0.41 -0.06
N ALA A 58 -0.62 -0.63 0.97
CA ALA A 58 -1.03 -1.36 2.17
C ALA A 58 -2.21 -0.66 2.87
N LEU A 59 -2.13 0.66 3.07
CA LEU A 59 -3.21 1.47 3.64
C LEU A 59 -4.47 1.45 2.77
N ALA A 60 -4.32 1.51 1.44
CA ALA A 60 -5.45 1.48 0.52
C ALA A 60 -6.17 0.12 0.54
N VAL A 61 -5.41 -0.97 0.55
CA VAL A 61 -5.94 -2.34 0.61
C VAL A 61 -6.60 -2.62 1.95
N GLU A 62 -5.99 -2.21 3.07
CA GLU A 62 -6.59 -2.34 4.41
C GLU A 62 -7.97 -1.66 4.44
N LEU A 63 -8.03 -0.42 3.97
CA LEU A 63 -9.27 0.35 3.97
C LEU A 63 -10.31 -0.21 2.98
N MET A 64 -9.90 -0.65 1.79
CA MET A 64 -10.80 -1.29 0.83
C MET A 64 -11.40 -2.55 1.42
N THR A 65 -10.56 -3.32 2.11
CA THR A 65 -10.96 -4.56 2.75
C THR A 65 -11.99 -4.30 3.86
N GLU A 66 -11.82 -3.24 4.64
CA GLU A 66 -12.79 -2.78 5.64
C GLU A 66 -14.15 -2.47 5.01
N VAL A 67 -14.19 -1.63 3.97
CA VAL A 67 -15.44 -1.26 3.28
C VAL A 67 -16.10 -2.46 2.59
N LEU A 68 -15.30 -3.35 2.00
CA LEU A 68 -15.82 -4.58 1.36
C LEU A 68 -16.34 -5.61 2.37
N GLN A 69 -16.03 -5.48 3.67
CA GLN A 69 -16.62 -6.30 4.74
C GLN A 69 -17.90 -5.73 5.33
N ALA A 70 -18.16 -4.43 5.15
CA ALA A 70 -19.45 -3.85 5.52
C ALA A 70 -20.57 -4.45 4.66
N ARG A 71 -21.83 -4.36 5.08
CA ARG A 71 -22.98 -4.76 4.25
C ARG A 71 -23.15 -3.79 3.08
N TYR A 72 -23.91 -4.16 2.07
CA TYR A 72 -24.24 -3.23 0.99
C TYR A 72 -25.18 -2.12 1.48
N ILE A 73 -26.15 -2.48 2.32
CA ILE A 73 -27.12 -1.61 2.97
C ILE A 73 -27.62 -2.28 4.25
N GLU A 74 -27.97 -1.50 5.28
CA GLU A 74 -28.62 -2.02 6.48
C GLU A 74 -30.05 -2.55 6.23
N GLU A 75 -30.53 -3.42 7.13
CA GLU A 75 -31.89 -3.97 7.02
C GLU A 75 -32.94 -2.91 7.37
N GLY A 76 -33.63 -2.40 6.35
CA GLY A 76 -34.65 -1.35 6.52
C GLY A 76 -34.13 0.08 6.29
N GLY A 77 -32.84 0.22 5.96
CA GLY A 77 -32.23 1.47 5.53
C GLY A 77 -32.74 1.99 4.20
N SER A 78 -32.48 3.26 3.92
CA SER A 78 -32.86 3.88 2.65
C SER A 78 -31.73 3.76 1.63
N ASP A 79 -32.01 3.16 0.48
CA ASP A 79 -31.03 3.11 -0.63
C ASP A 79 -30.93 4.42 -1.43
N LYS A 80 -31.66 5.44 -0.99
CA LYS A 80 -31.77 6.70 -1.71
C LYS A 80 -30.63 7.67 -1.40
N PHE A 81 -30.11 7.68 -0.19
CA PHE A 81 -29.05 8.60 0.23
C PHE A 81 -27.88 7.80 0.79
N LEU A 82 -26.65 8.27 0.54
CA LEU A 82 -25.45 7.77 1.19
C LEU A 82 -25.22 8.69 2.39
N GLU A 83 -25.84 8.37 3.52
CA GLU A 83 -25.76 9.19 4.73
C GLU A 83 -25.70 8.31 5.97
N LEU A 84 -25.04 8.81 7.02
CA LEU A 84 -24.93 8.12 8.29
C LEU A 84 -26.28 8.01 9.00
N GLU A 85 -26.56 6.85 9.56
CA GLU A 85 -27.79 6.58 10.30
C GLU A 85 -27.74 7.09 11.76
N THR A 86 -28.90 7.01 12.41
CA THR A 86 -29.05 7.44 13.81
C THR A 86 -28.26 6.53 14.75
N GLY A 87 -27.27 7.11 15.42
CA GLY A 87 -26.41 6.39 16.38
C GLY A 87 -24.97 6.27 15.91
N GLU A 88 -24.71 6.65 14.67
CA GLU A 88 -23.39 6.64 14.07
C GLU A 88 -22.66 7.99 14.22
N SER A 89 -21.33 7.94 14.09
CA SER A 89 -20.47 9.11 14.21
C SER A 89 -19.73 9.36 12.90
N ALA A 90 -19.70 10.62 12.45
CA ALA A 90 -18.91 11.02 11.28
C ALA A 90 -17.38 10.86 11.48
N THR A 91 -16.92 10.61 12.71
CA THR A 91 -15.50 10.55 13.04
C THR A 91 -15.05 9.21 13.62
N ASP A 92 -15.99 8.35 13.99
CA ASP A 92 -15.73 7.06 14.62
C ASP A 92 -16.50 5.99 13.85
N ARG A 93 -15.74 5.07 13.26
CA ARG A 93 -16.23 4.07 12.32
C ARG A 93 -16.54 2.75 13.00
N SER A 94 -16.51 2.70 14.33
CA SER A 94 -16.80 1.50 15.11
C SER A 94 -18.24 1.02 14.94
N ALA A 95 -19.17 1.95 14.68
CA ALA A 95 -20.58 1.65 14.44
C ALA A 95 -20.90 1.34 12.97
N TRP A 96 -20.06 1.80 12.03
CA TRP A 96 -20.30 1.70 10.59
C TRP A 96 -20.38 0.24 10.15
N ASP A 97 -21.55 -0.17 9.69
CA ASP A 97 -21.89 -1.55 9.40
C ASP A 97 -22.33 -1.81 7.96
N ASP A 98 -22.55 -0.75 7.18
CA ASP A 98 -22.78 -0.85 5.75
C ASP A 98 -21.84 0.05 4.92
N THR A 99 -22.06 0.11 3.61
CA THR A 99 -21.12 0.75 2.68
C THR A 99 -21.37 2.26 2.60
N ASP A 100 -22.54 2.75 3.01
CA ASP A 100 -22.98 4.15 2.96
C ASP A 100 -22.12 5.00 3.89
N ASP A 101 -21.87 4.46 5.07
CA ASP A 101 -21.25 5.15 6.21
C ASP A 101 -19.85 5.69 5.88
N TYR A 102 -19.20 5.07 4.89
CA TYR A 102 -17.85 5.41 4.48
C TYR A 102 -17.80 6.55 3.45
N ASP A 103 -18.95 7.00 2.93
CA ASP A 103 -18.95 8.05 1.92
C ASP A 103 -18.35 9.36 2.46
N ASP A 104 -17.54 9.99 1.61
CA ASP A 104 -16.77 11.20 1.92
C ASP A 104 -15.90 11.15 3.20
N TRP A 105 -15.63 9.97 3.75
CA TRP A 105 -14.76 9.84 4.92
C TRP A 105 -13.31 10.16 4.58
N SER A 106 -12.64 10.89 5.48
CA SER A 106 -11.19 11.10 5.41
C SER A 106 -10.53 11.23 6.79
N ALA A 107 -9.26 10.85 6.88
CA ALA A 107 -8.47 11.00 8.09
C ALA A 107 -7.00 11.29 7.81
N SER A 108 -6.44 12.23 8.59
CA SER A 108 -5.00 12.52 8.68
C SER A 108 -4.62 12.84 10.14
N PRO A 109 -3.70 12.08 10.78
CA PRO A 109 -3.10 10.84 10.27
C PRO A 109 -4.16 9.75 10.05
N PRO A 110 -3.86 8.70 9.25
CA PRO A 110 -4.71 7.52 9.13
C PRO A 110 -5.09 6.94 10.49
N LYS A 111 -6.31 6.39 10.58
CA LYS A 111 -6.85 5.80 11.81
C LYS A 111 -7.45 4.44 11.54
N SER A 112 -7.36 3.48 12.44
CA SER A 112 -8.10 2.21 12.36
C SER A 112 -9.61 2.40 12.52
N LYS A 113 -10.39 1.32 12.36
CA LYS A 113 -11.87 1.35 12.47
C LYS A 113 -12.36 1.87 13.84
N ASP A 114 -11.64 1.54 14.91
CA ASP A 114 -11.88 1.99 16.29
C ASP A 114 -11.41 3.42 16.59
N ASN A 115 -11.12 4.23 15.55
CA ASN A 115 -10.64 5.61 15.65
C ASN A 115 -9.24 5.78 16.27
N THR A 116 -8.48 4.69 16.46
CA THR A 116 -7.08 4.76 16.91
C THR A 116 -6.16 5.23 15.79
N SER A 117 -5.33 6.25 16.03
CA SER A 117 -4.36 6.72 15.02
C SER A 117 -3.25 5.70 14.77
N LEU A 118 -2.91 5.50 13.49
CA LEU A 118 -1.78 4.67 13.10
C LEU A 118 -0.49 5.48 13.24
N THR A 119 0.36 5.11 14.20
CA THR A 119 1.47 5.95 14.69
C THR A 119 2.55 6.24 13.65
N ASP A 120 2.81 5.30 12.74
CA ASP A 120 3.91 5.40 11.78
C ASP A 120 3.54 6.19 10.51
N TYR A 121 2.27 6.59 10.37
CA TYR A 121 1.73 7.25 9.18
C TYR A 121 1.49 8.75 9.39
N THR A 122 2.36 9.42 10.13
CA THR A 122 2.30 10.88 10.27
C THR A 122 2.47 11.56 8.91
N GLY A 123 1.58 12.50 8.58
CA GLY A 123 1.59 13.22 7.29
C GLY A 123 0.90 12.47 6.15
N TRP A 124 0.52 11.22 6.35
CA TRP A 124 -0.34 10.50 5.41
C TRP A 124 -1.80 10.93 5.57
N THR A 125 -2.57 10.76 4.50
CA THR A 125 -4.02 10.93 4.50
C THR A 125 -4.64 9.77 3.75
N ARG A 126 -5.79 9.27 4.23
CA ARG A 126 -6.62 8.35 3.47
C ARG A 126 -8.05 8.88 3.39
N ALA A 127 -8.66 8.74 2.23
CA ALA A 127 -10.00 9.19 1.94
C ALA A 127 -10.76 8.10 1.18
N ILE A 128 -12.07 8.05 1.40
CA ILE A 128 -13.01 7.15 0.74
C ILE A 128 -14.06 8.02 0.07
N ASN A 129 -14.48 7.61 -1.12
CA ASN A 129 -15.66 8.14 -1.77
C ASN A 129 -16.46 6.96 -2.31
N VAL A 130 -17.72 6.89 -1.94
CA VAL A 130 -18.65 5.83 -2.33
C VAL A 130 -19.65 6.47 -3.29
N GLN A 131 -19.81 5.88 -4.47
CA GLN A 131 -20.72 6.41 -5.47
C GLN A 131 -21.67 5.34 -5.95
N LYS A 132 -22.95 5.67 -6.02
CA LYS A 132 -23.90 4.89 -6.83
C LYS A 132 -23.49 5.01 -8.29
N VAL A 133 -23.42 3.90 -9.01
CA VAL A 133 -23.04 3.87 -10.43
C VAL A 133 -24.06 3.09 -11.24
N HIS A 134 -24.11 3.35 -12.54
CA HIS A 134 -24.98 2.60 -13.43
C HIS A 134 -24.55 1.12 -13.50
N SER A 135 -25.50 0.19 -13.38
CA SER A 135 -25.20 -1.25 -13.43
C SER A 135 -24.73 -1.72 -14.81
N ASN A 136 -25.11 -1.00 -15.87
CA ASN A 136 -24.68 -1.25 -17.25
C ASN A 136 -23.47 -0.40 -17.69
N ASP A 137 -23.07 0.60 -16.89
CA ASP A 137 -21.87 1.42 -17.09
C ASP A 137 -21.29 1.86 -15.73
N PRO A 138 -20.44 1.02 -15.10
CA PRO A 138 -19.86 1.30 -13.79
C PRO A 138 -18.91 2.52 -13.76
N THR A 139 -18.61 3.13 -14.90
CA THR A 139 -17.81 4.35 -14.98
C THR A 139 -18.65 5.62 -14.79
N SER A 140 -19.96 5.53 -15.05
CA SER A 140 -20.90 6.64 -14.90
C SER A 140 -21.55 6.62 -13.52
N ALA A 141 -21.40 7.72 -12.78
CA ALA A 141 -22.07 7.92 -11.50
C ALA A 141 -23.55 8.22 -11.70
N LEU A 142 -24.38 7.70 -10.81
CA LEU A 142 -25.75 8.13 -10.60
C LEU A 142 -25.76 9.42 -9.78
N ASN A 143 -26.81 10.23 -9.91
CA ASN A 143 -26.99 11.36 -9.02
C ASN A 143 -27.26 10.87 -7.58
N ASP A 144 -26.86 11.65 -6.58
CA ASP A 144 -27.01 11.27 -5.17
C ASP A 144 -28.46 10.93 -4.81
N ASN A 145 -29.44 11.61 -5.41
CA ASN A 145 -30.86 11.39 -5.15
C ASN A 145 -31.52 10.34 -6.06
N ALA A 146 -30.76 9.72 -6.97
CA ALA A 146 -31.28 8.70 -7.87
C ALA A 146 -31.48 7.38 -7.12
N ASP A 147 -32.45 6.59 -7.58
CA ASP A 147 -32.66 5.24 -7.07
C ASP A 147 -31.39 4.40 -7.35
N ASP A 148 -30.96 3.67 -6.34
CA ASP A 148 -29.81 2.80 -6.46
C ASP A 148 -30.09 1.63 -7.41
N GLN A 149 -29.13 1.36 -8.29
CA GLN A 149 -29.19 0.28 -9.29
C GLN A 149 -28.48 -0.99 -8.81
N GLY A 150 -28.12 -1.06 -7.53
CA GLY A 150 -27.51 -2.23 -6.90
C GLY A 150 -26.01 -2.34 -7.18
N LEU A 151 -25.36 -1.25 -7.58
CA LEU A 151 -23.91 -1.19 -7.81
C LEU A 151 -23.31 0.11 -7.25
N ARG A 152 -22.34 -0.04 -6.36
CA ARG A 152 -21.56 1.06 -5.79
C ARG A 152 -20.10 0.95 -6.22
N LYS A 153 -19.51 2.08 -6.56
CA LYS A 153 -18.07 2.25 -6.83
C LYS A 153 -17.43 2.89 -5.61
N ILE A 154 -16.47 2.18 -5.03
CA ILE A 154 -15.71 2.62 -3.87
C ILE A 154 -14.35 3.08 -4.38
N THR A 155 -14.01 4.34 -4.15
CA THR A 155 -12.73 4.93 -4.53
C THR A 155 -11.97 5.31 -3.27
N ILE A 156 -10.82 4.66 -3.06
CA ILE A 156 -9.95 4.95 -1.94
C ILE A 156 -8.73 5.68 -2.46
N THR A 157 -8.46 6.83 -1.87
CA THR A 157 -7.28 7.65 -2.18
C THR A 157 -6.42 7.77 -0.94
N VAL A 158 -5.20 7.27 -1.02
CA VAL A 158 -4.17 7.44 0.00
C VAL A 158 -3.15 8.45 -0.53
N THR A 159 -2.94 9.53 0.22
CA THR A 159 -1.98 10.59 -0.11
C THR A 159 -0.80 10.52 0.86
N ALA A 160 0.39 10.32 0.30
CA ALA A 160 1.65 10.31 1.02
C ALA A 160 2.10 11.74 1.42
N PRO A 161 3.05 11.90 2.36
CA PRO A 161 3.55 13.21 2.77
C PRO A 161 4.16 14.05 1.64
N ASP A 162 4.68 13.40 0.59
CA ASP A 162 5.20 14.04 -0.62
C ASP A 162 4.10 14.42 -1.63
N SER A 163 2.83 14.22 -1.28
CA SER A 163 1.63 14.37 -2.13
C SER A 163 1.44 13.33 -3.23
N THR A 164 2.25 12.27 -3.27
CA THR A 164 2.01 11.12 -4.15
C THR A 164 0.71 10.42 -3.73
N GLN A 165 -0.13 10.08 -4.71
CA GLN A 165 -1.41 9.40 -4.47
C GLN A 165 -1.37 7.95 -4.92
N THR A 166 -1.86 7.07 -4.05
CA THR A 166 -2.25 5.70 -4.39
C THR A 166 -3.77 5.62 -4.43
N VAL A 167 -4.33 5.19 -5.56
CA VAL A 167 -5.78 5.10 -5.76
C VAL A 167 -6.16 3.63 -5.97
N LEU A 168 -7.11 3.15 -5.18
CA LEU A 168 -7.70 1.83 -5.33
C LEU A 168 -9.20 1.97 -5.57
N VAL A 169 -9.69 1.33 -6.62
CA VAL A 169 -11.10 1.35 -7.01
C VAL A 169 -11.68 -0.06 -6.89
N GLY A 170 -12.78 -0.18 -6.17
CA GLY A 170 -13.56 -1.40 -6.00
C GLY A 170 -15.00 -1.20 -6.47
N LEU A 171 -15.64 -2.29 -6.89
CA LEU A 171 -17.07 -2.32 -7.15
C LEU A 171 -17.72 -3.27 -6.15
N ARG A 172 -18.83 -2.83 -5.56
CA ARG A 172 -19.67 -3.64 -4.68
C ARG A 172 -21.08 -3.73 -5.27
N ALA A 173 -21.60 -4.94 -5.42
CA ALA A 173 -22.94 -5.18 -5.92
C ALA A 173 -23.87 -5.66 -4.80
N ARG A 174 -25.13 -5.21 -4.81
CA ARG A 174 -26.17 -5.58 -3.84
C ARG A 174 -26.48 -7.07 -3.82
N ASP A 175 -26.46 -7.71 -4.99
CA ASP A 175 -26.71 -9.15 -5.14
C ASP A 175 -25.41 -9.95 -5.40
N GLY A 176 -24.26 -9.37 -5.01
CA GLY A 176 -22.96 -9.97 -5.21
C GLY A 176 -22.72 -11.20 -4.31
N VAL A 177 -21.65 -11.95 -4.61
CA VAL A 177 -21.23 -13.12 -3.81
C VAL A 177 -21.04 -12.79 -2.33
N MET A 178 -20.74 -11.52 -2.01
CA MET A 178 -20.54 -11.05 -0.63
C MET A 178 -21.84 -10.83 0.16
N GLU A 179 -22.99 -10.81 -0.51
CA GLU A 179 -24.31 -10.53 0.08
C GLU A 179 -25.20 -11.78 0.13
N GLN A 180 -24.84 -12.84 -0.62
CA GLN A 180 -25.61 -14.06 -0.65
C GLN A 180 -25.27 -14.95 0.54
N ALA A 181 -26.29 -15.29 1.34
CA ALA A 181 -26.15 -16.35 2.33
C ALA A 181 -25.82 -17.68 1.61
N PRO A 182 -24.86 -18.46 2.12
CA PRO A 182 -24.56 -19.76 1.55
C PRO A 182 -25.80 -20.66 1.62
N SER A 183 -26.11 -21.37 0.54
CA SER A 183 -27.29 -22.26 0.48
C SER A 183 -27.18 -23.50 1.39
N VAL A 184 -26.01 -23.72 2.00
CA VAL A 184 -25.70 -24.83 2.89
C VAL A 184 -24.76 -24.33 3.97
N ASP A 185 -25.07 -24.65 5.23
CA ASP A 185 -24.16 -24.49 6.37
C ASP A 185 -22.79 -25.09 6.04
N SER A 186 -21.78 -24.25 5.89
CA SER A 186 -20.42 -24.71 5.59
C SER A 186 -19.37 -23.84 6.26
N THR A 187 -18.26 -24.48 6.63
CA THR A 187 -17.09 -23.77 7.18
C THR A 187 -16.31 -23.14 6.04
N PHE A 188 -16.31 -21.81 5.97
CA PHE A 188 -15.55 -21.05 4.98
C PHE A 188 -14.27 -20.45 5.56
N VAL A 189 -13.25 -20.32 4.71
CA VAL A 189 -12.06 -19.51 5.02
C VAL A 189 -12.39 -18.07 4.62
N MET A 190 -12.51 -17.21 5.61
CA MET A 190 -12.92 -15.81 5.41
C MET A 190 -11.73 -14.89 5.10
N HIS A 191 -10.52 -15.32 5.46
CA HIS A 191 -9.30 -14.55 5.33
C HIS A 191 -8.12 -15.48 5.02
N VAL A 192 -7.27 -15.06 4.08
CA VAL A 192 -5.92 -15.61 3.94
C VAL A 192 -4.93 -14.49 4.12
N GLY A 193 -4.09 -14.64 5.14
CA GLY A 193 -2.98 -13.76 5.44
C GLY A 193 -1.65 -14.49 5.31
N SER A 194 -0.60 -13.71 5.09
CA SER A 194 0.80 -14.13 5.13
C SER A 194 1.60 -13.09 5.91
N ASP A 195 2.46 -13.58 6.79
CA ASP A 195 3.42 -12.77 7.51
C ASP A 195 4.83 -13.11 7.00
N LEU A 196 5.56 -12.09 6.55
CA LEU A 196 6.95 -12.20 6.13
C LEU A 196 7.85 -11.47 7.13
N GLN A 197 8.56 -12.23 7.94
CA GLN A 197 9.57 -11.73 8.88
C GLN A 197 10.96 -12.08 8.36
N VAL A 198 11.85 -11.08 8.26
CA VAL A 198 13.24 -11.28 7.85
C VAL A 198 14.17 -11.10 9.04
N GLY A 199 14.80 -12.19 9.49
CA GLY A 199 15.74 -12.18 10.62
C GLY A 199 15.07 -12.38 11.97
N THR A 200 15.75 -11.96 13.05
CA THR A 200 15.27 -12.09 14.44
C THR A 200 14.60 -10.82 14.98
N GLY A 201 14.40 -9.81 14.12
CA GLY A 201 13.72 -8.56 14.50
C GLY A 201 12.21 -8.74 14.61
N THR A 202 11.50 -7.80 15.23
CA THR A 202 10.03 -7.85 15.38
C THR A 202 9.27 -7.38 14.14
N ASP A 203 9.98 -6.88 13.14
CA ASP A 203 9.38 -6.27 11.96
C ASP A 203 8.95 -7.37 10.99
N ALA A 204 7.64 -7.59 10.90
CA ALA A 204 7.02 -8.50 9.97
C ALA A 204 6.15 -7.71 8.99
N VAL A 205 6.37 -7.94 7.70
CA VAL A 205 5.47 -7.45 6.65
C VAL A 205 4.25 -8.37 6.63
N ARG A 206 3.08 -7.82 6.95
CA ARG A 206 1.82 -8.58 6.93
C ARG A 206 1.06 -8.23 5.65
N SER A 207 0.54 -9.24 4.98
CA SER A 207 -0.31 -9.04 3.80
C SER A 207 -1.39 -10.10 3.81
N GLY A 208 -2.62 -9.73 3.47
CA GLY A 208 -3.72 -10.68 3.41
C GLY A 208 -4.86 -10.15 2.55
N ALA A 209 -5.78 -11.06 2.24
CA ALA A 209 -7.00 -10.76 1.53
C ALA A 209 -8.15 -11.51 2.21
N ASN A 210 -9.29 -10.85 2.34
CA ASN A 210 -10.52 -11.53 2.70
C ASN A 210 -11.10 -12.23 1.47
N ILE A 211 -11.64 -13.43 1.68
CA ILE A 211 -12.07 -14.30 0.58
C ILE A 211 -13.58 -14.20 0.36
N THR A 212 -14.38 -13.98 1.42
CA THR A 212 -15.82 -13.69 1.34
C THR A 212 -16.30 -12.96 2.60
N ASN A 213 -17.45 -12.28 2.54
CA ASN A 213 -18.20 -11.77 3.70
C ASN A 213 -19.31 -12.78 4.06
N HIS A 214 -19.56 -12.98 5.35
CA HIS A 214 -20.58 -13.91 5.82
C HIS A 214 -21.80 -13.10 6.23
N ALA A 215 -22.83 -13.10 5.38
CA ALA A 215 -24.16 -12.70 5.81
C ALA A 215 -24.61 -13.65 6.92
N LYS A 216 -25.05 -13.12 8.08
CA LYS A 216 -25.63 -13.95 9.14
C LYS A 216 -26.85 -14.67 8.59
N ASP A 217 -26.94 -15.98 8.83
CA ASP A 217 -28.16 -16.74 8.60
C ASP A 217 -29.32 -16.09 9.40
N GLN A 218 -30.45 -15.88 8.74
CA GLN A 218 -31.70 -15.42 9.37
C GLN A 218 -32.34 -16.52 10.21
#